data_AF-A0A2C9KGF9-F1
#
_entry.id   AF-A0A2C9KGF9-F1
#
_cell.length_a   1.000
_cell.length_b   1.000
_cell.length_c   1.000
_cell.angle_alpha   90.00
_cell.angle_beta   90.00
_cell.angle_gamma   90.00
#
_symmetry.space_group_name_H-M   'P 1'
#
loop_
_entity.id
_entity.type
_entity.pdbx_description
1 polymer ?
#
loop_
_entity_poly.entity_id
_entity_poly.type
_entity_poly.pdbx_seq_one_letter_code
_entity_poly.pdbx_strand_id
1 'polypeptide(L)'
;YEKNKRNQIIYIYLFQIEIDIEPTDKVERIKERVEEKEGIPPQQQRLIFSGKQMNDEKTASDYKVAGGSVLHLVLALRGGGDC
;
A
#
# COMPACT_ATOMS: atom_id res chain seq x y z
N TYR A 1 -2.30 -22.57 18.02
CA TYR A 1 -2.39 -22.55 16.55
C TYR A 1 -1.80 -21.24 16.04
N GLU A 2 -0.48 -21.12 16.02
CA GLU A 2 0.21 -19.88 15.66
C GLU A 2 0.74 -20.01 14.23
N LYS A 3 -0.11 -19.70 13.23
CA LYS A 3 0.26 -19.81 11.82
C LYS A 3 1.31 -18.77 11.47
N ASN A 4 2.57 -19.22 11.40
CA ASN A 4 3.51 -18.97 10.31
C ASN A 4 3.44 -17.53 9.72
N LYS A 5 3.96 -16.54 10.46
CA LYS A 5 4.31 -15.23 9.89
C LYS A 5 5.50 -15.43 8.97
N ARG A 6 5.24 -15.77 7.70
CA ARG A 6 6.25 -15.71 6.64
C ARG A 6 6.68 -14.24 6.53
N ASN A 7 7.82 -13.91 7.14
CA ASN A 7 8.45 -12.62 6.95
C ASN A 7 8.74 -12.47 5.46
N GLN A 8 7.95 -11.62 4.80
CA GLN A 8 8.09 -11.33 3.39
C GLN A 8 9.14 -10.23 3.25
N ILE A 9 10.14 -10.49 2.39
CA ILE A 9 11.18 -9.53 2.05
C ILE A 9 10.50 -8.35 1.37
N ILE A 10 10.67 -7.17 1.94
CA ILE A 10 10.03 -5.92 1.52
C ILE A 10 11.11 -5.06 0.88
N TYR A 11 11.01 -4.82 -0.42
CA TYR A 11 11.82 -3.82 -1.11
C TYR A 11 11.14 -2.46 -0.89
N ILE A 12 11.78 -1.58 -0.10
CA ILE A 12 11.25 -0.25 0.24
C ILE A 12 11.69 0.73 -0.84
N TYR A 13 10.75 1.17 -1.68
CA TYR A 13 10.96 2.27 -2.61
C TYR A 13 10.34 3.53 -1.98
N LEU A 14 11.15 4.57 -1.76
CA LEU A 14 10.64 5.87 -1.35
C LEU A 14 10.09 6.57 -2.60
N PHE A 15 8.81 6.37 -2.87
CA PHE A 15 8.09 7.04 -3.93
C PHE A 15 7.07 7.99 -3.33
N GLN A 16 7.16 9.28 -3.67
CA GLN A 16 6.23 10.31 -3.21
C GLN A 16 5.25 10.62 -4.33
N ILE A 17 3.98 10.33 -4.08
CA ILE A 17 2.89 10.63 -5.00
C ILE A 17 1.84 11.46 -4.30
N GLU A 18 1.49 12.59 -4.89
CA GLU A 18 0.39 13.43 -4.41
C GLU A 18 -0.91 12.86 -4.95
N ILE A 19 -1.75 12.40 -4.03
CA ILE A 19 -3.09 11.90 -4.30
C ILE A 19 -4.06 12.64 -3.38
N ASP A 20 -5.18 13.08 -3.95
CA ASP A 20 -6.27 13.66 -3.17
C ASP A 20 -7.10 12.51 -2.60
N ILE A 21 -7.16 12.43 -1.27
CA ILE A 21 -7.89 11.40 -0.55
C ILE A 21 -8.77 12.06 0.49
N GLU A 22 -10.01 11.63 0.58
CA GLU A 22 -10.87 12.02 1.68
C GLU A 22 -10.61 11.10 2.89
N PRO A 23 -10.73 11.60 4.13
CA PRO A 23 -10.59 10.77 5.32
C PRO A 23 -11.65 9.65 5.38
N THR A 24 -12.76 9.81 4.66
CA THR A 24 -13.82 8.81 4.46
C THR A 24 -13.47 7.75 3.43
N ASP A 25 -12.48 7.98 2.57
CA ASP A 25 -12.06 7.01 1.56
C ASP A 25 -11.43 5.78 2.21
N LYS A 26 -11.66 4.64 1.55
CA LYS A 26 -11.06 3.36 1.93
C LYS A 26 -9.65 3.25 1.37
N VAL A 27 -8.84 2.42 2.01
CA VAL A 27 -7.50 2.07 1.51
C VAL A 27 -7.56 1.44 0.12
N GLU A 28 -8.66 0.76 -0.24
CA GLU A 28 -8.90 0.26 -1.60
C GLU A 28 -8.81 1.38 -2.66
N ARG A 29 -9.50 2.51 -2.42
CA ARG A 29 -9.49 3.69 -3.29
C ARG A 29 -8.08 4.26 -3.47
N ILE A 30 -7.27 4.23 -2.41
CA ILE A 30 -5.87 4.67 -2.46
C ILE A 30 -5.06 3.77 -3.40
N LYS A 31 -5.25 2.45 -3.34
CA LYS A 31 -4.57 1.50 -4.24
C LYS A 31 -4.99 1.70 -5.70
N GLU A 32 -6.27 1.96 -5.96
CA GLU A 32 -6.77 2.28 -7.31
C GLU A 32 -6.12 3.54 -7.87
N ARG A 33 -6.01 4.60 -7.06
CA ARG A 33 -5.33 5.85 -7.48
C ARG A 33 -3.83 5.64 -7.77
N VAL A 34 -3.19 4.80 -6.96
CA VAL A 34 -1.78 4.42 -7.18
C VAL A 34 -1.63 3.57 -8.44
N GLU A 35 -2.56 2.64 -8.70
CA GLU A 35 -2.59 1.85 -9.95
C GLU A 35 -2.75 2.77 -11.16
N GLU A 36 -3.65 3.75 -11.11
CA GLU A 36 -3.90 4.68 -12.23
C GLU A 36 -2.66 5.53 -12.55
N LYS A 37 -1.87 5.91 -11.53
CA LYS A 37 -0.67 6.72 -11.74
C LYS A 37 0.59 5.92 -12.09
N GLU A 38 0.81 4.78 -11.42
CA GLU A 38 2.03 3.97 -11.59
C GLU A 38 1.84 2.77 -12.54
N GLY A 39 0.61 2.37 -12.84
CA GLY A 39 0.29 1.18 -13.62
C GLY A 39 0.47 -0.14 -12.86
N ILE A 40 0.56 -0.10 -11.53
CA ILE A 40 0.87 -1.26 -10.69
C ILE A 40 -0.43 -1.89 -10.20
N PRO A 41 -0.67 -3.20 -10.39
CA PRO A 41 -1.89 -3.83 -9.93
C PRO A 41 -1.99 -3.84 -8.38
N PRO A 42 -3.18 -3.61 -7.80
CA PRO A 42 -3.40 -3.41 -6.36
C PRO A 42 -3.10 -4.67 -5.54
N GLN A 43 -3.09 -5.83 -6.19
CA GLN A 43 -2.69 -7.11 -5.61
C GLN A 43 -1.18 -7.20 -5.34
N GLN A 44 -0.35 -6.47 -6.10
CA GLN A 44 1.10 -6.38 -5.89
C GLN A 44 1.48 -5.22 -4.98
N GLN A 45 0.59 -4.23 -4.81
CA GLN A 45 0.81 -3.08 -3.95
C GLN A 45 0.62 -3.42 -2.47
N ARG A 46 1.59 -3.02 -1.63
CA ARG A 46 1.43 -2.96 -0.19
C ARG A 46 1.67 -1.57 0.32
N LEU A 47 0.63 -0.99 0.88
CA LEU A 47 0.71 0.28 1.58
C LEU A 47 1.11 0.02 3.02
N ILE A 48 2.21 0.65 3.43
CA ILE A 48 2.70 0.67 4.81
C ILE A 48 2.59 2.11 5.29
N PHE A 49 1.83 2.29 6.37
CA PHE A 49 1.66 3.58 7.02
C PHE A 49 2.04 3.49 8.48
N SER A 50 2.89 4.40 8.95
CA SER A 50 3.34 4.44 10.35
C SER A 50 3.90 3.09 10.85
N GLY A 51 4.63 2.38 9.97
CA GLY A 51 5.19 1.05 10.27
C GLY A 51 4.16 -0.09 10.33
N LYS A 52 2.90 0.16 9.95
CA LYS A 52 1.84 -0.85 9.92
C LYS A 52 1.30 -1.02 8.51
N GLN A 53 1.12 -2.27 8.09
CA GLN A 53 0.46 -2.56 6.82
C GLN A 53 -1.00 -2.08 6.88
N MET A 54 -1.41 -1.37 5.84
CA MET A 54 -2.79 -0.93 5.68
C MET A 54 -3.65 -2.07 5.12
N ASN A 55 -4.83 -2.27 5.70
CA ASN A 55 -5.84 -3.18 5.18
C ASN A 55 -6.87 -2.38 4.36
N ASP A 56 -7.29 -2.95 3.23
CA ASP A 56 -8.36 -2.47 2.35
C ASP A 56 -9.71 -2.27 3.07
N GLU A 57 -9.99 -3.09 4.08
CA GLU A 57 -11.22 -2.98 4.90
C GLU A 57 -11.28 -1.74 5.80
N LYS A 58 -10.16 -1.01 5.96
CA LYS A 58 -10.05 0.16 6.85
C LYS A 58 -10.03 1.47 6.05
N THR A 59 -10.46 2.55 6.71
CA THR A 59 -10.50 3.89 6.11
C THR A 59 -9.22 4.67 6.39
N ALA A 60 -8.96 5.67 5.54
CA ALA A 60 -7.93 6.69 5.73
C ALA A 60 -7.99 7.33 7.13
N SER A 61 -9.20 7.64 7.61
CA SER A 61 -9.46 8.15 8.97
C SER A 61 -8.97 7.23 10.08
N ASP A 62 -9.19 5.92 9.96
CA ASP A 62 -8.81 4.94 11.00
C ASP A 62 -7.29 4.89 11.20
N TYR A 63 -6.55 5.09 10.11
CA TYR A 63 -5.09 5.19 10.12
C TYR A 63 -4.57 6.59 10.47
N LYS A 64 -5.45 7.59 10.60
CA LYS A 64 -5.07 9.01 10.74
C LYS A 64 -4.15 9.49 9.62
N VAL A 65 -4.37 9.00 8.40
CA VAL A 65 -3.66 9.54 7.26
C VAL A 65 -4.18 10.96 7.03
N ALA A 66 -3.27 11.93 7.02
CA ALA A 66 -3.56 13.34 6.79
C ALA A 66 -2.94 13.80 5.47
N GLY A 67 -3.45 14.88 4.88
CA GLY A 67 -2.81 15.53 3.73
C GLY A 67 -1.33 15.83 4.03
N GLY A 68 -0.42 15.33 3.18
CA GLY A 68 1.03 15.42 3.39
C GLY A 68 1.67 14.22 4.11
N SER A 69 0.90 13.16 4.39
CA SER A 69 1.42 11.92 4.97
C SER A 69 2.22 11.11 3.96
N VAL A 70 3.38 10.60 4.37
CA VAL A 70 4.21 9.73 3.53
C VAL A 70 3.80 8.28 3.73
N LEU A 71 3.30 7.67 2.67
CA LEU A 71 2.98 6.25 2.59
C LEU A 71 4.15 5.51 1.97
N HIS A 72 4.56 4.40 2.58
CA HIS A 72 5.59 3.54 2.00
C HIS A 72 4.90 2.48 1.15
N LEU A 73 5.07 2.56 -0.17
CA LEU A 73 4.60 1.55 -1.10
C LEU A 73 5.67 0.46 -1.26
N VAL A 74 5.26 -0.79 -1.08
CA VAL A 74 6.11 -1.95 -1.26
C VAL A 74 5.51 -2.83 -2.34
N LEU A 75 6.35 -3.22 -3.29
CA LEU A 75 5.95 -4.12 -4.37
C LEU A 75 6.27 -5.56 -3.99
N ALA A 76 5.23 -6.40 -3.99
CA ALA A 76 5.40 -7.83 -3.94
C ALA A 76 5.80 -8.34 -5.34
N LEU A 77 7.03 -8.07 -5.76
CA LEU A 77 7.60 -8.72 -6.92
C LEU A 77 7.81 -10.20 -6.58
N ARG A 78 6.97 -11.06 -7.14
CA ARG A 78 7.27 -12.49 -7.20
C ARG A 78 8.35 -12.64 -8.26
N GLY A 79 9.60 -12.80 -7.83
CA GLY A 79 10.67 -13.16 -8.75
C GLY A 79 10.31 -14.48 -9.45
N GLY A 80 10.13 -14.42 -10.77
CA GLY A 80 10.03 -15.58 -11.64
C GLY A 80 8.84 -15.54 -12.59
N GLY A 81 9.12 -15.29 -13.87
CA GLY A 81 8.28 -15.79 -14.95
C GLY A 81 8.10 -14.91 -16.18
N ASP A 82 9.17 -14.48 -16.86
CA ASP A 82 9.11 -14.18 -18.29
C ASP A 82 10.45 -14.57 -18.95
N CYS A 83 10.38 -15.65 -19.73
CA CYS A 83 11.32 -16.05 -20.78
C CYS A 83 10.49 -16.43 -21.99
#